data_AF-A0A0A0K646-F1
#
_entry.id   AF-A0A0A0K646-F1
#
_cell.length_a   1.000
_cell.length_b   1.000
_cell.length_c   1.000
_cell.angle_alpha   90.00
_cell.angle_beta   90.00
_cell.angle_gamma   90.00
#
_symmetry.space_group_name_H-M   'P 1'
#
loop_
_entity.id
_entity.type
_entity.pdbx_description
1 polymer ?
#
loop_
_entity_poly.entity_id
_entity_poly.type
_entity_poly.pdbx_seq_one_letter_code
_entity_poly.pdbx_strand_id
1 'polypeptide(L)'
;MAQRRGSDQQPGNSEVIIPPSLDEIAPILCVADEVEASNPRIAYLCRFYAFEKAHGLDPRSIERGVRQFKPALLQRLERENETTLAERQKSDACEMKNFYRHYYTKYIKALNEADKADRAQQPEVYKTAAILFEVLKAMNQTEAIDVADEILEARNMVEEKQQMYRPFNILPLDSNSQNKINTKIPEKILGEREE
;
A
#
# COMPACT_ATOMS: atom_id res chain seq x y z
N MET A 1 -30.27 24.34 29.88
CA MET A 1 -30.43 22.96 29.39
C MET A 1 -29.92 22.92 27.97
N ALA A 2 -28.72 22.39 27.73
CA ALA A 2 -28.12 22.29 26.41
C ALA A 2 -28.45 20.89 25.84
N GLN A 3 -29.31 20.85 24.83
CA GLN A 3 -29.71 19.61 24.15
C GLN A 3 -28.62 19.19 23.15
N ARG A 4 -28.34 17.90 23.15
CA ARG A 4 -27.25 17.22 22.45
C ARG A 4 -27.50 17.03 20.95
N ARG A 5 -26.38 16.99 20.22
CA ARG A 5 -26.04 16.28 18.98
C ARG A 5 -27.18 15.52 18.28
N GLY A 6 -27.40 15.86 17.02
CA GLY A 6 -27.82 14.91 15.97
C GLY A 6 -26.79 15.01 14.85
N SER A 7 -25.78 14.16 14.88
CA SER A 7 -24.89 13.91 13.74
C SER A 7 -25.68 13.05 12.76
N ASP A 8 -25.83 13.56 11.54
CA ASP A 8 -26.39 12.84 10.39
C ASP A 8 -25.68 11.50 10.23
N GLN A 9 -26.43 10.43 10.49
CA GLN A 9 -26.05 9.09 10.09
C GLN A 9 -26.30 9.00 8.57
N GLN A 10 -25.27 9.28 7.76
CA GLN A 10 -25.29 8.83 6.36
C GLN A 10 -25.20 7.30 6.34
N PRO A 11 -26.17 6.58 5.73
CA PRO A 11 -26.06 5.15 5.50
C PRO A 11 -25.41 4.94 4.13
N GLY A 12 -24.14 4.58 4.08
CA GLY A 12 -23.43 4.48 2.79
C GLY A 12 -22.25 3.53 2.69
N ASN A 13 -21.58 3.17 3.80
CA ASN A 13 -20.37 2.37 3.72
C ASN A 13 -20.56 1.09 4.52
N SER A 14 -21.05 0.03 3.85
CA SER A 14 -20.79 -1.33 4.33
C SER A 14 -19.29 -1.56 4.22
N GLU A 15 -18.56 -1.13 5.24
CA GLU A 15 -17.14 -1.41 5.43
C GLU A 15 -17.00 -2.92 5.52
N VAL A 16 -16.62 -3.55 4.41
CA VAL A 16 -16.43 -4.98 4.34
C VAL A 16 -15.23 -5.28 5.24
N ILE A 17 -15.51 -5.79 6.44
CA ILE A 17 -14.49 -6.06 7.44
C ILE A 17 -13.50 -7.08 6.86
N ILE A 18 -12.27 -6.64 6.67
CA ILE A 18 -11.19 -7.48 6.13
C ILE A 18 -10.83 -8.51 7.20
N PRO A 19 -10.97 -9.82 6.92
CA PRO A 19 -10.56 -10.84 7.86
C PRO A 19 -9.03 -10.82 8.03
N PRO A 20 -8.50 -11.12 9.23
CA PRO A 20 -7.07 -11.00 9.52
C PRO A 20 -6.20 -11.93 8.67
N SER A 21 -6.76 -12.98 8.08
CA SER A 21 -6.04 -13.86 7.18
C SER A 21 -5.86 -13.29 5.76
N LEU A 22 -6.57 -12.20 5.45
CA LEU A 22 -6.46 -11.43 4.22
C LEU A 22 -5.85 -10.04 4.48
N ASP A 23 -4.95 -9.91 5.45
CA ASP A 23 -4.29 -8.62 5.74
C ASP A 23 -3.49 -8.10 4.52
N GLU A 24 -3.00 -9.01 3.67
CA GLU A 24 -2.27 -8.68 2.44
C GLU A 24 -3.09 -7.92 1.39
N ILE A 25 -4.44 -8.02 1.39
CA ILE A 25 -5.30 -7.28 0.46
C ILE A 25 -5.72 -5.91 1.00
N ALA A 26 -5.53 -5.65 2.30
CA ALA A 26 -5.97 -4.39 2.92
C ALA A 26 -5.34 -3.15 2.26
N PRO A 27 -4.01 -3.12 1.97
CA PRO A 27 -3.42 -2.00 1.25
C PRO A 27 -4.03 -1.77 -0.13
N ILE A 28 -4.43 -2.84 -0.83
CA ILE A 28 -5.03 -2.74 -2.17
C ILE A 28 -6.40 -2.08 -2.11
N LEU A 29 -7.21 -2.44 -1.11
CA LEU A 29 -8.53 -1.85 -0.89
C LEU A 29 -8.42 -0.39 -0.45
N CYS A 30 -7.46 -0.03 0.41
CA CYS A 30 -7.21 1.36 0.78
C CYS A 30 -6.87 2.21 -0.45
N VAL A 31 -5.96 1.73 -1.31
CA VAL A 31 -5.63 2.42 -2.57
C VAL A 31 -6.85 2.55 -3.48
N ALA A 32 -7.71 1.53 -3.53
CA ALA A 32 -8.93 1.59 -4.31
C ALA A 32 -9.89 2.69 -3.82
N ASP A 33 -10.04 2.86 -2.51
CA ASP A 33 -10.87 3.91 -1.93
C ASP A 33 -10.27 5.32 -2.15
N GLU A 34 -8.94 5.46 -2.16
CA GLU A 34 -8.26 6.72 -2.50
C GLU A 34 -8.47 7.13 -3.96
N VAL A 35 -8.38 6.17 -4.90
CA VAL A 35 -8.50 6.46 -6.33
C VAL A 35 -9.96 6.57 -6.79
N GLU A 36 -10.92 6.10 -6.01
CA GLU A 36 -12.35 6.13 -6.33
C GLU A 36 -12.85 7.54 -6.68
N ALA A 37 -12.40 8.55 -5.94
CA ALA A 37 -12.77 9.95 -6.20
C ALA A 37 -12.16 10.51 -7.50
N SER A 38 -11.03 9.96 -7.95
CA SER A 38 -10.32 10.42 -9.15
C SER A 38 -10.74 9.67 -10.40
N ASN A 39 -10.86 8.35 -10.31
CA ASN A 39 -11.30 7.50 -11.40
C ASN A 39 -11.98 6.24 -10.84
N PRO A 40 -13.33 6.17 -10.87
CA PRO A 40 -14.08 5.07 -10.28
C PRO A 40 -13.85 3.75 -11.03
N ARG A 41 -13.53 3.79 -12.33
CA ARG A 41 -13.19 2.59 -13.11
C ARG A 41 -11.89 1.95 -12.60
N ILE A 42 -10.87 2.75 -12.30
CA ILE A 42 -9.61 2.25 -11.73
C ILE A 42 -9.82 1.67 -10.33
N ALA A 43 -10.66 2.31 -9.49
CA ALA A 43 -11.00 1.79 -8.17
C ALA A 43 -11.67 0.41 -8.25
N TYR A 44 -12.63 0.26 -9.18
CA TYR A 44 -13.26 -1.03 -9.47
C TYR A 44 -12.22 -2.11 -9.84
N LEU A 45 -11.27 -1.77 -10.72
CA LEU A 45 -10.23 -2.70 -11.15
C LEU A 45 -9.29 -3.10 -9.99
N CYS A 46 -8.93 -2.16 -9.12
CA CYS A 46 -8.15 -2.46 -7.91
C CYS A 46 -8.91 -3.38 -6.95
N ARG A 47 -10.22 -3.18 -6.76
CA ARG A 47 -11.08 -4.06 -5.93
C ARG A 47 -11.24 -5.44 -6.56
N PHE A 48 -11.36 -5.52 -7.87
CA PHE A 48 -11.43 -6.80 -8.59
C PHE A 48 -10.13 -7.59 -8.41
N TYR A 49 -8.99 -6.93 -8.56
CA TYR A 49 -7.68 -7.54 -8.30
C TYR A 49 -7.54 -8.01 -6.85
N ALA A 50 -8.02 -7.22 -5.87
CA ALA A 50 -8.04 -7.63 -4.47
C ALA A 50 -8.89 -8.90 -4.24
N PHE A 51 -10.02 -9.03 -4.95
CA PHE A 51 -10.85 -10.23 -4.92
C PHE A 51 -10.12 -11.45 -5.50
N GLU A 52 -9.46 -11.31 -6.66
CA GLU A 52 -8.67 -12.38 -7.26
C GLU A 52 -7.53 -12.84 -6.33
N LYS A 53 -6.83 -11.88 -5.72
CA LYS A 53 -5.75 -12.16 -4.74
C LYS A 53 -6.29 -12.88 -3.50
N ALA A 54 -7.43 -12.44 -2.96
CA ALA A 54 -8.12 -13.13 -1.89
C ALA A 54 -8.58 -14.55 -2.28
N HIS A 55 -8.98 -14.73 -3.53
CA HIS A 55 -9.34 -16.04 -4.07
C HIS A 55 -8.12 -16.96 -4.15
N GLY A 56 -6.97 -16.45 -4.59
CA GLY A 56 -5.70 -17.18 -4.62
C GLY A 56 -5.20 -17.60 -3.23
N LEU A 57 -5.36 -16.75 -2.22
CA LEU A 57 -4.92 -17.03 -0.84
C LEU A 57 -5.73 -18.14 -0.16
N ASP A 58 -7.06 -18.11 -0.28
CA ASP A 58 -7.93 -19.14 0.31
C ASP A 58 -9.03 -19.60 -0.67
N PRO A 59 -8.72 -20.42 -1.69
CA PRO A 59 -9.68 -20.81 -2.71
C PRO A 59 -10.93 -21.49 -2.15
N ARG A 60 -10.77 -22.24 -1.04
CA ARG A 60 -11.86 -23.00 -0.40
C ARG A 60 -12.65 -22.19 0.63
N SER A 61 -12.25 -20.94 0.87
CA SER A 61 -12.87 -20.05 1.86
C SER A 61 -13.01 -20.76 3.22
N ILE A 62 -11.95 -21.41 3.68
CA ILE A 62 -11.94 -22.17 4.93
C ILE A 62 -11.70 -21.23 6.11
N GLU A 63 -11.00 -20.12 5.89
CA GLU A 63 -10.59 -19.22 6.95
C GLU A 63 -11.74 -18.37 7.49
N ARG A 64 -11.59 -17.96 8.77
CA ARG A 64 -12.62 -17.25 9.51
C ARG A 64 -12.96 -15.93 8.84
N GLY A 65 -14.24 -15.71 8.54
CA GLY A 65 -14.73 -14.47 7.94
C GLY A 65 -14.62 -14.40 6.42
N VAL A 66 -13.78 -15.23 5.77
CA VAL A 66 -13.60 -15.22 4.31
C VAL A 66 -14.88 -15.59 3.57
N ARG A 67 -15.69 -16.52 4.12
CA ARG A 67 -17.00 -16.91 3.56
C ARG A 67 -18.05 -15.80 3.57
N GLN A 68 -17.90 -14.79 4.42
CA GLN A 68 -18.78 -13.62 4.45
C GLN A 68 -18.17 -12.49 3.61
N PHE A 69 -16.86 -12.32 3.71
CA PHE A 69 -16.09 -11.30 3.00
C PHE A 69 -16.18 -11.45 1.48
N LYS A 70 -15.87 -12.63 0.92
CA LYS A 70 -15.80 -12.83 -0.55
C LYS A 70 -17.14 -12.57 -1.24
N PRO A 71 -18.28 -13.13 -0.78
CA PRO A 71 -19.57 -12.83 -1.40
C PRO A 71 -19.98 -11.36 -1.26
N ALA A 72 -19.68 -10.72 -0.12
CA ALA A 72 -19.97 -9.31 0.08
C ALA A 72 -19.16 -8.41 -0.86
N LEU A 73 -17.86 -8.70 -1.02
CA LEU A 73 -17.00 -7.98 -1.96
C LEU A 73 -17.44 -8.22 -3.41
N LEU A 74 -17.82 -9.44 -3.78
CA LEU A 74 -18.32 -9.77 -5.11
C LEU A 74 -19.61 -9.00 -5.44
N GLN A 75 -20.57 -8.96 -4.51
CA GLN A 75 -21.82 -8.21 -4.71
C GLN A 75 -21.57 -6.71 -4.90
N ARG A 76 -20.58 -6.16 -4.19
CA ARG A 76 -20.15 -4.77 -4.37
C ARG A 76 -19.54 -4.56 -5.76
N LEU A 77 -18.67 -5.47 -6.18
CA LEU A 77 -18.04 -5.44 -7.51
C LEU A 77 -19.08 -5.51 -8.64
N GLU A 78 -20.09 -6.36 -8.53
CA GLU A 78 -21.14 -6.46 -9.55
C GLU A 78 -21.86 -5.12 -9.75
N ARG A 79 -22.22 -4.43 -8.66
CA ARG A 79 -22.85 -3.11 -8.71
C ARG A 79 -21.93 -2.04 -9.29
N GLU A 80 -20.68 -2.00 -8.84
CA GLU A 80 -19.69 -1.03 -9.31
C GLU A 80 -19.32 -1.25 -10.78
N ASN A 81 -19.33 -2.50 -11.25
CA ASN A 81 -19.07 -2.81 -12.64
C ASN A 81 -20.13 -2.19 -13.55
N GLU A 82 -21.42 -2.34 -13.21
CA GLU A 82 -22.52 -1.74 -13.99
C GLU A 82 -22.42 -0.22 -14.07
N THR A 83 -22.12 0.44 -12.94
CA THR A 83 -22.00 1.90 -12.89
C THR A 83 -20.75 2.42 -13.61
N THR A 84 -19.61 1.76 -13.45
CA THR A 84 -18.34 2.21 -14.03
C THR A 84 -18.20 1.85 -15.51
N LEU A 85 -18.85 0.78 -15.98
CA LEU A 85 -18.88 0.43 -17.39
C LEU A 85 -19.53 1.51 -18.25
N ALA A 86 -20.51 2.25 -17.71
CA ALA A 86 -21.16 3.35 -18.41
C ALA A 86 -20.22 4.54 -18.67
N GLU A 87 -19.21 4.74 -17.82
CA GLU A 87 -18.26 5.85 -17.90
C GLU A 87 -16.98 5.50 -18.68
N ARG A 88 -16.82 4.22 -19.05
CA ARG A 88 -15.64 3.68 -19.73
C ARG A 88 -15.47 4.31 -21.11
N GLN A 89 -14.26 4.78 -21.40
CA GLN A 89 -13.91 5.35 -22.71
C GLN A 89 -13.01 4.42 -23.54
N LYS A 90 -12.17 3.61 -22.90
CA LYS A 90 -11.18 2.72 -23.56
C LYS A 90 -11.13 1.35 -22.91
N SER A 91 -10.27 0.45 -23.40
CA SER A 91 -10.04 -0.84 -22.73
C SER A 91 -9.52 -0.65 -21.30
N ASP A 92 -9.76 -1.62 -20.42
CA ASP A 92 -9.48 -1.46 -19.00
C ASP A 92 -7.96 -1.37 -18.77
N ALA A 93 -7.18 -2.18 -19.49
CA ALA A 93 -5.72 -2.07 -19.46
C ALA A 93 -5.21 -0.71 -19.98
N CYS A 94 -5.87 -0.12 -20.97
CA CYS A 94 -5.47 1.19 -21.51
C CYS A 94 -5.74 2.31 -20.49
N GLU A 95 -6.89 2.28 -19.83
CA GLU A 95 -7.22 3.24 -18.77
C GLU A 95 -6.26 3.12 -17.59
N MET A 96 -5.97 1.90 -17.14
CA MET A 96 -5.01 1.64 -16.07
C MET A 96 -3.60 2.13 -16.42
N LYS A 97 -3.14 1.89 -17.65
CA LYS A 97 -1.83 2.37 -18.11
C LYS A 97 -1.74 3.89 -18.12
N ASN A 98 -2.78 4.56 -18.62
CA ASN A 98 -2.82 6.03 -18.67
C ASN A 98 -2.85 6.63 -17.26
N PHE A 99 -3.64 6.02 -16.36
CA PHE A 99 -3.70 6.43 -14.96
C PHE A 99 -2.33 6.27 -14.27
N TYR A 100 -1.66 5.12 -14.46
CA TYR A 100 -0.33 4.89 -13.89
C TYR A 100 0.69 5.91 -14.39
N ARG A 101 0.72 6.21 -15.69
CA ARG A 101 1.63 7.22 -16.27
C ARG A 101 1.36 8.62 -15.69
N HIS A 102 0.10 8.96 -15.52
CA HIS A 102 -0.31 10.24 -14.92
C HIS A 102 0.11 10.31 -13.46
N TYR A 103 -0.17 9.26 -12.67
CA TYR A 103 0.22 9.14 -11.27
C TYR A 103 1.75 9.25 -11.10
N TYR A 104 2.51 8.52 -11.91
CA TYR A 104 3.98 8.55 -11.88
C TYR A 104 4.52 9.95 -12.17
N THR A 105 3.98 10.63 -13.18
CA THR A 105 4.42 11.99 -13.53
C THR A 105 4.04 13.00 -12.45
N LYS A 106 2.85 12.88 -11.87
CA LYS A 106 2.34 13.82 -10.86
C LYS A 106 3.01 13.65 -9.51
N TYR A 107 3.17 12.42 -9.05
CA TYR A 107 3.67 12.14 -7.71
C TYR A 107 5.14 11.79 -7.72
N ILE A 108 5.60 10.82 -8.52
CA ILE A 108 6.99 10.34 -8.43
C ILE A 108 7.99 11.35 -9.00
N LYS A 109 7.69 12.01 -10.13
CA LYS A 109 8.58 13.07 -10.64
C LYS A 109 8.61 14.28 -9.70
N ALA A 110 7.45 14.75 -9.24
CA ALA A 110 7.38 15.84 -8.28
C ALA A 110 8.14 15.50 -6.97
N LEU A 111 8.07 14.26 -6.51
CA LEU A 111 8.76 13.78 -5.31
C LEU A 111 10.28 13.70 -5.47
N ASN A 112 10.77 13.44 -6.69
CA ASN A 112 12.19 13.47 -7.03
C ASN A 112 12.71 14.90 -7.16
N GLU A 113 11.84 15.84 -7.57
CA GLU A 113 12.16 17.27 -7.70
C GLU A 113 12.00 18.05 -6.37
N ALA A 114 11.14 17.58 -5.47
CA ALA A 114 10.86 18.21 -4.18
C ALA A 114 11.98 17.98 -3.14
N ASP A 115 12.21 19.00 -2.32
CA ASP A 115 13.26 19.02 -1.30
C ASP A 115 12.94 18.09 -0.11
N LYS A 116 13.95 17.79 0.72
CA LYS A 116 13.97 16.74 1.78
C LYS A 116 12.80 16.73 2.79
N ALA A 117 11.96 17.77 2.84
CA ALA A 117 10.85 17.91 3.79
C ALA A 117 9.70 16.91 3.55
N ASP A 118 9.44 16.52 2.30
CA ASP A 118 8.36 15.55 1.96
C ASP A 118 8.81 14.08 2.04
N ARG A 119 10.03 13.80 2.52
CA ARG A 119 10.55 12.43 2.71
C ARG A 119 9.67 11.54 3.58
N ALA A 120 8.83 12.11 4.44
CA ALA A 120 7.94 11.35 5.31
C ALA A 120 6.79 10.67 4.55
N GLN A 121 6.32 11.26 3.44
CA GLN A 121 5.21 10.73 2.63
C GLN A 121 5.67 9.87 1.45
N GLN A 122 6.97 9.91 1.13
CA GLN A 122 7.61 9.06 0.12
C GLN A 122 7.26 7.57 0.23
N PRO A 123 7.35 6.91 1.41
CA PRO A 123 7.07 5.47 1.49
C PRO A 123 5.62 5.13 1.15
N GLU A 124 4.66 6.01 1.42
CA GLU A 124 3.25 5.77 1.09
C GLU A 124 3.01 5.85 -0.41
N VAL A 125 3.53 6.90 -1.07
CA VAL A 125 3.43 7.09 -2.52
C VAL A 125 4.05 5.92 -3.29
N TYR A 126 5.21 5.43 -2.84
CA TYR A 126 5.87 4.27 -3.46
C TYR A 126 5.10 2.96 -3.22
N LYS A 127 4.48 2.76 -2.04
CA LYS A 127 3.61 1.60 -1.79
C LYS A 127 2.39 1.62 -2.71
N THR A 128 1.73 2.76 -2.84
CA THR A 128 0.58 2.94 -3.74
C THR A 128 0.97 2.69 -5.19
N ALA A 129 2.12 3.22 -5.63
CA ALA A 129 2.65 2.96 -6.98
C ALA A 129 2.93 1.46 -7.22
N ALA A 130 3.50 0.75 -6.25
CA ALA A 130 3.76 -0.68 -6.36
C ALA A 130 2.47 -1.49 -6.53
N ILE A 131 1.42 -1.17 -5.77
CA ILE A 131 0.09 -1.80 -5.87
C ILE A 131 -0.53 -1.52 -7.24
N LEU A 132 -0.52 -0.27 -7.70
CA LEU A 132 -1.07 0.08 -9.02
C LEU A 132 -0.34 -0.66 -10.16
N PHE A 133 0.98 -0.85 -10.04
CA PHE A 133 1.74 -1.64 -11.00
C PHE A 133 1.39 -3.13 -10.94
N GLU A 134 1.16 -3.69 -9.75
CA GLU A 134 0.73 -5.09 -9.57
C GLU A 134 -0.61 -5.35 -10.28
N VAL A 135 -1.57 -4.44 -10.09
CA VAL A 135 -2.88 -4.47 -10.77
C VAL A 135 -2.71 -4.36 -12.29
N LEU A 136 -1.92 -3.40 -12.76
CA LEU A 136 -1.65 -3.21 -14.19
C LEU A 136 -1.01 -4.46 -14.82
N LYS A 137 -0.09 -5.12 -14.11
CA LYS A 137 0.56 -6.36 -14.57
C LYS A 137 -0.46 -7.49 -14.70
N ALA A 138 -1.32 -7.68 -13.71
CA ALA A 138 -2.36 -8.71 -13.77
C ALA A 138 -3.31 -8.49 -14.96
N MET A 139 -3.66 -7.24 -15.24
CA MET A 139 -4.51 -6.89 -16.38
C MET A 139 -3.84 -7.11 -17.74
N ASN A 140 -2.56 -6.74 -17.88
CA ASN A 140 -1.81 -6.95 -19.11
C ASN A 140 -1.55 -8.43 -19.39
N GLN A 141 -1.41 -9.26 -18.35
CA GLN A 141 -1.33 -10.73 -18.51
C GLN A 141 -2.64 -11.31 -19.07
N THR A 142 -3.78 -10.75 -18.69
CA THR A 142 -5.12 -11.16 -19.16
C THR A 142 -5.42 -10.64 -20.57
N GLU A 143 -5.01 -9.41 -20.90
CA GLU A 143 -5.24 -8.79 -22.22
C GLU A 143 -4.10 -9.05 -23.24
N ALA A 144 -3.00 -9.71 -22.84
CA ALA A 144 -1.81 -9.97 -23.65
C ALA A 144 -1.18 -8.72 -24.31
N ILE A 145 -1.25 -7.58 -23.62
CA ILE A 145 -0.71 -6.30 -24.08
C ILE A 145 0.68 -6.11 -23.47
N ASP A 146 1.66 -5.75 -24.30
CA ASP A 146 3.04 -5.59 -23.85
C ASP A 146 3.17 -4.40 -22.88
N VAL A 147 3.86 -4.65 -21.77
CA VAL A 147 4.12 -3.61 -20.76
C VAL A 147 5.24 -2.74 -21.30
N ALA A 148 4.92 -1.49 -21.67
CA ALA A 148 5.94 -0.57 -22.20
C ALA A 148 7.15 -0.47 -21.26
N ASP A 149 8.37 -0.51 -21.82
CA ASP A 149 9.65 -0.49 -21.09
C ASP A 149 9.75 0.66 -20.07
N GLU A 150 9.14 1.81 -20.36
CA GLU A 150 9.05 2.97 -19.45
C GLU A 150 8.41 2.63 -18.09
N ILE A 151 7.46 1.69 -18.07
CA ILE A 151 6.72 1.28 -16.87
C ILE A 151 7.57 0.29 -16.06
N LEU A 152 8.36 -0.55 -16.74
CA LEU A 152 9.32 -1.47 -16.11
C LEU A 152 10.46 -0.71 -15.44
N GLU A 153 11.00 0.33 -16.07
CA GLU A 153 12.02 1.20 -15.46
C GLU A 153 11.48 1.97 -14.27
N ALA A 154 10.28 2.55 -14.40
CA ALA A 154 9.58 3.22 -13.30
C ALA A 154 9.41 2.30 -12.10
N ARG A 155 9.06 1.03 -12.33
CA ARG A 155 8.94 0.01 -11.28
C ARG A 155 10.29 -0.27 -10.61
N ASN A 156 11.36 -0.49 -11.36
CA ASN A 156 12.69 -0.74 -10.77
C ASN A 156 13.12 0.41 -9.86
N MET A 157 12.86 1.65 -10.27
CA MET A 157 13.15 2.82 -9.43
C MET A 157 12.29 2.86 -8.16
N VAL A 158 10.99 2.55 -8.27
CA VAL A 158 10.08 2.48 -7.12
C VAL A 158 10.52 1.37 -6.15
N GLU A 159 10.90 0.20 -6.67
CA GLU A 159 11.31 -0.97 -5.89
C GLU A 159 12.62 -0.71 -5.15
N GLU A 160 13.62 -0.10 -5.80
CA GLU A 160 14.88 0.31 -5.18
C GLU A 160 14.67 1.32 -4.03
N LYS A 161 13.83 2.34 -4.25
CA LYS A 161 13.52 3.35 -3.23
C LYS A 161 12.68 2.78 -2.10
N GLN A 162 11.71 1.92 -2.39
CA GLN A 162 10.91 1.24 -1.38
C GLN A 162 11.78 0.34 -0.48
N GLN A 163 12.79 -0.32 -1.06
CA GLN A 163 13.73 -1.14 -0.30
C GLN A 163 14.62 -0.31 0.63
N MET A 164 14.99 0.91 0.23
CA MET A 164 15.70 1.87 1.09
C MET A 164 14.86 2.31 2.31
N TYR A 165 13.54 2.40 2.16
CA TYR A 165 12.60 2.85 3.21
C TYR A 165 11.95 1.72 4.01
N ARG A 166 12.36 0.46 3.82
CA ARG A 166 11.91 -0.62 4.71
C ARG A 166 12.35 -0.27 6.14
N PRO A 167 11.43 -0.20 7.12
CA PRO A 167 11.82 0.01 8.50
C PRO A 167 12.80 -1.08 8.88
N PHE A 168 14.05 -0.72 9.13
CA PHE A 168 14.98 -1.66 9.74
C PHE A 168 14.35 -2.05 11.07
N ASN A 169 14.18 -3.34 11.28
CA ASN A 169 13.65 -3.91 12.52
C ASN A 169 14.74 -3.76 13.60
N ILE A 170 15.06 -2.52 13.95
CA ILE A 170 15.97 -2.19 15.04
C ILE A 170 15.17 -2.50 16.29
N LEU A 171 15.54 -3.60 16.95
CA LEU A 171 15.06 -3.90 18.29
C LEU A 171 15.13 -2.61 19.13
N PRO A 172 14.07 -2.22 19.85
CA PRO A 172 14.24 -1.22 20.89
C PRO A 172 15.39 -1.70 21.76
N LEU A 173 16.43 -0.87 21.89
CA LEU A 173 17.48 -1.13 22.88
C LEU A 173 16.76 -1.07 24.22
N ASP A 174 16.34 -2.24 24.72
CA ASP A 174 15.75 -2.37 26.04
C ASP A 174 16.69 -1.65 27.00
N SER A 175 16.20 -0.55 27.57
CA SER A 175 16.93 0.30 28.51
C SER A 175 17.23 -0.42 29.82
N ASN A 176 16.91 -1.72 29.91
CA ASN A 176 17.00 -2.53 31.11
C ASN A 176 17.97 -3.70 31.01
N SER A 177 18.81 -3.77 29.98
CA SER A 177 20.04 -4.57 30.10
C SER A 177 21.07 -3.77 30.89
N GLN A 178 20.94 -3.80 32.21
CA GLN A 178 22.08 -3.61 33.11
C GLN A 178 23.08 -4.75 32.92
N ASN A 179 23.63 -4.92 31.72
CA ASN A 179 24.92 -5.56 31.60
C ASN A 179 25.95 -4.52 32.00
N LYS A 180 26.41 -4.63 33.25
CA LYS A 180 27.63 -4.04 33.77
C LYS A 180 28.71 -4.11 32.68
N ILE A 181 28.89 -3.01 31.96
CA ILE A 181 30.14 -2.72 31.28
C ILE A 181 31.12 -2.43 32.42
N ASN A 182 31.76 -3.49 32.90
CA ASN A 182 32.83 -3.39 33.87
C ASN A 182 34.08 -2.91 33.09
N THR A 183 34.08 -1.64 32.68
CA THR A 183 35.27 -0.92 32.23
C THR A 183 36.19 -0.76 33.43
N LYS A 184 36.92 -1.82 33.77
CA LYS A 184 38.18 -1.68 34.50
C LYS A 184 39.16 -0.97 33.59
N ILE A 185 39.18 0.35 33.68
CA ILE A 185 40.32 1.17 33.29
C ILE A 185 41.39 0.90 34.35
N PRO A 186 42.55 0.30 34.05
CA PRO A 186 43.64 0.31 35.01
C PRO A 186 44.26 1.72 34.99
N GLU A 187 44.04 2.48 36.07
CA GLU A 187 44.86 3.63 36.42
C GLU A 187 46.31 3.16 36.56
N LYS A 188 47.19 3.59 35.64
CA LYS A 188 48.63 3.53 35.86
C LYS A 188 49.07 4.90 36.33
N ILE A 189 49.20 5.01 37.66
CA ILE A 189 49.70 6.18 38.39
C ILE A 189 51.14 6.48 37.94
N LEU A 190 51.39 7.75 37.60
CA LEU A 190 52.71 8.34 37.49
C LEU A 190 53.28 8.59 38.91
N GLY A 191 54.58 8.32 39.09
CA GLY A 191 55.37 8.76 40.23
C GLY A 191 56.46 7.73 40.53
N GLU A 192 57.68 7.87 40.02
CA GLU A 192 58.79 8.75 40.45
C GLU A 192 59.83 8.00 41.30
N ARG A 193 61.09 8.19 40.88
CA ARG A 193 62.37 8.14 41.63
C ARG A 193 63.17 6.83 41.78
N GLU A 194 64.34 6.92 41.15
CA GLU A 194 65.70 6.79 41.71
C GLU A 194 66.06 5.51 42.49
N GLU A 195 66.96 4.72 41.90
CA GLU A 195 68.34 4.51 42.41
C GLU A 195 69.27 4.09 41.27
#